data_AF-A0A1I8BU57-F1
#
_entry.id   AF-A0A1I8BU57-F1
#
_cell.length_a   1.000
_cell.length_b   1.000
_cell.length_c   1.000
_cell.angle_alpha   90.00
_cell.angle_beta   90.00
_cell.angle_gamma   90.00
#
_symmetry.space_group_name_H-M   'P 1'
#
loop_
_entity.id
_entity.type
_entity.pdbx_description
1 polymer ?
#
loop_
_entity_poly.entity_id
_entity_poly.type
_entity_poly.pdbx_seq_one_letter_code
_entity_poly.pdbx_strand_id
1 'polypeptide(L)'
;MNNSQGDQLGLTLAYTIVLFELCVDLIGLPISSLNFYAISKTSLIHWNLKFILLCQSGAYLMRFTCKLFIAIPIRLFGPFILWHESENPITLFLFYSNVCFRTFLSHTILLERTMATVFARKYEKSKSKIFSVCWFSIAMFVVSCNAISQQLTKRENGARATVVTLASSYTLFILLLQYNKKKLIAAKEKEKFEDYKLTERYQASF
;
A
#
# COMPACT_ATOMS: atom_id res chain seq x y z
N MET A 1 -29.78 -20.91 34.10
CA MET A 1 -29.98 -21.47 32.75
C MET A 1 -29.90 -20.44 31.61
N ASN A 2 -29.55 -19.16 31.85
CA ASN A 2 -29.51 -18.14 30.78
C ASN A 2 -28.18 -18.03 29.99
N ASN A 3 -27.07 -18.61 30.47
CA ASN A 3 -25.77 -18.46 29.79
C ASN A 3 -25.68 -19.28 28.48
N SER A 4 -26.39 -20.41 28.38
CA SER A 4 -26.28 -21.31 27.23
C SER A 4 -26.89 -20.77 25.93
N GLN A 5 -27.88 -19.88 25.99
CA GLN A 5 -28.50 -19.31 24.78
C GLN A 5 -27.68 -18.15 24.21
N GLY A 6 -27.05 -17.34 25.07
CA GLY A 6 -26.14 -16.27 24.64
C GLY A 6 -24.92 -16.81 23.90
N ASP A 7 -24.35 -17.91 24.40
CA ASP A 7 -23.17 -18.54 23.81
C ASP A 7 -23.46 -19.15 22.43
N GLN A 8 -24.63 -19.76 22.23
CA GLN A 8 -25.04 -20.31 20.93
C GLN A 8 -25.32 -19.23 19.88
N LEU A 9 -25.92 -18.10 20.29
CA LEU A 9 -26.16 -16.97 19.39
C LEU A 9 -24.86 -16.33 18.93
N GLY A 10 -23.91 -16.13 19.85
CA GLY A 10 -22.59 -15.58 19.53
C GLY A 10 -21.80 -16.46 18.55
N LEU A 11 -21.87 -17.78 18.74
CA LEU A 11 -21.23 -18.74 17.85
C LEU A 11 -21.83 -18.69 16.44
N THR A 12 -23.17 -18.67 16.33
CA THR A 12 -23.88 -18.63 15.04
C THR A 12 -23.58 -17.34 14.28
N LEU A 13 -23.53 -16.20 14.98
CA LEU A 13 -23.15 -14.91 14.39
C LEU A 13 -21.71 -14.93 13.87
N ALA A 14 -20.77 -15.48 14.65
CA ALA A 14 -19.37 -15.59 14.25
C ALA A 14 -19.20 -16.45 12.98
N TYR A 15 -19.86 -17.61 12.90
CA TYR A 15 -19.84 -18.44 11.70
C TYR A 15 -20.43 -17.73 10.49
N THR A 16 -21.53 -16.99 10.66
CA THR A 16 -22.18 -16.24 9.58
C THR A 16 -21.25 -15.16 9.03
N ILE A 17 -20.54 -14.43 9.91
CA ILE A 17 -19.57 -13.41 9.51
C ILE A 17 -18.40 -14.03 8.74
N VAL A 18 -17.87 -15.17 9.21
CA VAL A 18 -16.77 -15.87 8.53
C VAL A 18 -17.20 -16.37 7.15
N LEU A 19 -18.41 -16.94 7.03
CA LEU A 19 -18.98 -17.38 5.75
C LEU A 19 -19.18 -16.21 4.78
N PHE A 20 -19.74 -15.10 5.27
CA PHE A 20 -19.91 -13.90 4.45
C PHE A 20 -18.56 -13.34 3.98
N GLU A 21 -17.58 -13.24 4.87
CA GLU A 21 -16.22 -12.80 4.54
C GLU A 21 -15.59 -13.71 3.47
N LEU A 22 -15.76 -15.03 3.60
CA LEU A 22 -15.30 -16.01 2.62
C LEU A 22 -15.98 -15.82 1.26
N CYS A 23 -17.30 -15.62 1.21
CA CYS A 23 -18.03 -15.38 -0.04
C CYS A 23 -17.54 -14.11 -0.75
N VAL A 24 -17.34 -13.01 -0.01
CA VAL A 24 -16.80 -11.76 -0.56
C VAL A 24 -15.39 -11.97 -1.12
N ASP A 25 -14.55 -12.67 -0.37
CA ASP A 25 -13.18 -12.98 -0.78
C ASP A 25 -13.15 -13.90 -2.02
N LEU A 26 -14.07 -14.87 -2.12
CA LEU A 26 -14.19 -15.81 -3.25
C LEU A 26 -14.57 -15.10 -4.56
N ILE A 27 -15.46 -14.10 -4.49
CA ILE A 27 -15.82 -13.25 -5.63
C ILE A 27 -14.69 -12.26 -5.96
N GLY A 28 -13.98 -11.77 -4.94
CA GLY A 28 -12.85 -10.87 -5.11
C GLY A 28 -11.67 -11.51 -5.85
N LEU A 29 -11.46 -12.81 -5.71
CA LEU A 29 -10.36 -13.54 -6.34
C LEU A 29 -10.36 -13.45 -7.88
N PRO A 30 -11.42 -13.89 -8.61
CA PRO A 30 -11.44 -13.83 -10.07
C PRO A 30 -11.34 -12.38 -10.56
N ILE A 31 -11.96 -11.42 -9.86
CA ILE A 31 -11.87 -9.99 -10.19
C ILE A 31 -10.41 -9.50 -10.07
N SER A 32 -9.73 -9.82 -8.97
CA SER A 32 -8.34 -9.43 -8.75
C SER A 32 -7.39 -10.10 -9.75
N SER A 33 -7.60 -11.38 -10.08
CA SER A 33 -6.84 -12.10 -11.09
C SER A 33 -7.04 -11.53 -12.49
N LEU A 34 -8.28 -11.20 -12.86
CA LEU A 34 -8.59 -10.54 -14.13
C LEU A 34 -7.96 -9.14 -14.21
N ASN A 35 -8.03 -8.37 -13.12
CA ASN A 35 -7.37 -7.07 -13.04
C ASN A 35 -5.85 -7.20 -13.18
N PHE A 36 -5.24 -8.13 -12.46
CA PHE A 36 -3.80 -8.40 -12.56
C PHE A 36 -3.41 -8.74 -14.01
N TYR A 37 -4.16 -9.65 -14.65
CA TYR A 37 -3.94 -10.03 -16.04
C TYR A 37 -4.10 -8.84 -17.00
N ALA A 38 -5.20 -8.09 -16.90
CA ALA A 38 -5.48 -6.93 -17.75
C ALA A 38 -4.40 -5.85 -17.63
N ILE A 39 -4.00 -5.52 -16.40
CA ILE A 39 -2.92 -4.55 -16.15
C ILE A 39 -1.59 -5.07 -16.71
N SER A 40 -1.29 -6.36 -16.52
CA SER A 40 -0.03 -6.96 -17.02
C SER A 40 0.08 -6.89 -18.55
N LYS A 41 -1.04 -7.07 -19.27
CA LYS A 41 -1.08 -7.03 -20.74
C LYS A 41 -1.16 -5.63 -21.32
N THR A 42 -1.70 -4.68 -20.59
CA THR A 42 -1.87 -3.31 -21.09
C THR A 42 -0.51 -2.63 -21.27
N SER A 43 -0.25 -2.11 -22.47
CA SER A 43 0.94 -1.32 -22.82
C SER A 43 0.74 0.20 -22.65
N LEU A 44 -0.52 0.65 -22.55
CA LEU A 44 -0.90 2.07 -22.45
C LEU A 44 -0.56 2.71 -21.10
N ILE A 45 -0.42 1.90 -20.04
CA ILE A 45 -0.21 2.41 -18.68
C ILE A 45 1.28 2.65 -18.43
N HIS A 46 1.60 3.82 -17.88
CA HIS A 46 2.96 4.16 -17.46
C HIS A 46 3.54 3.10 -16.50
N TRP A 47 4.82 2.77 -16.65
CA TRP A 47 5.43 1.64 -15.93
C TRP A 47 5.32 1.75 -14.40
N ASN A 48 5.45 2.96 -13.83
CA ASN A 48 5.33 3.16 -12.39
C ASN A 48 3.90 2.89 -11.90
N LEU A 49 2.89 3.43 -12.60
CA LEU A 49 1.49 3.20 -12.27
C LEU A 49 1.12 1.72 -12.47
N LYS A 50 1.61 1.11 -13.55
CA LYS A 50 1.45 -0.32 -13.81
C LYS A 50 2.03 -1.17 -12.68
N PHE A 51 3.24 -0.85 -12.21
CA PHE A 51 3.85 -1.54 -11.09
C PHE A 51 3.04 -1.40 -9.80
N ILE A 52 2.57 -0.19 -9.47
CA ILE A 52 1.74 0.04 -8.28
C ILE A 52 0.44 -0.78 -8.36
N LEU A 53 -0.24 -0.77 -9.50
CA LEU A 53 -1.50 -1.52 -9.71
C LEU A 53 -1.29 -3.05 -9.69
N LEU A 54 -0.14 -3.53 -10.19
CA LEU A 54 0.23 -4.95 -10.09
C LEU A 54 0.53 -5.34 -8.64
N CYS A 55 1.25 -4.51 -7.89
CA CYS A 55 1.46 -4.72 -6.46
C CYS A 55 0.13 -4.74 -5.69
N GLN A 56 -0.83 -3.88 -6.04
CA GLN A 56 -2.16 -3.87 -5.43
C GLN A 56 -2.88 -5.21 -5.66
N SER A 57 -2.97 -5.62 -6.91
CA SER A 57 -3.68 -6.83 -7.29
C SER A 57 -2.98 -8.08 -6.73
N GLY A 58 -1.65 -8.09 -6.73
CA GLY A 58 -0.85 -9.14 -6.11
C GLY A 58 -1.03 -9.23 -4.60
N ALA A 59 -1.11 -8.10 -3.89
CA ALA A 59 -1.36 -8.08 -2.45
C ALA A 59 -2.76 -8.64 -2.10
N TYR A 60 -3.78 -8.35 -2.92
CA TYR A 60 -5.11 -8.95 -2.77
C TYR A 60 -5.07 -10.48 -2.97
N LEU A 61 -4.38 -10.96 -4.01
CA LEU A 61 -4.21 -12.39 -4.26
C LEU A 61 -3.48 -13.08 -3.10
N MET A 62 -2.39 -12.49 -2.62
CA MET A 62 -1.62 -13.00 -1.47
C MET A 62 -2.49 -13.06 -0.21
N ARG A 63 -3.29 -12.01 0.08
CA ARG A 63 -4.21 -12.02 1.21
C ARG A 63 -5.21 -13.17 1.11
N PHE A 64 -5.80 -13.36 -0.06
CA PHE A 64 -6.78 -14.41 -0.30
C PHE A 64 -6.17 -15.79 -0.07
N THR A 65 -5.01 -16.07 -0.67
CA THR A 65 -4.34 -17.36 -0.50
C THR A 65 -3.96 -17.60 0.96
N CYS A 66 -3.41 -16.60 1.64
CA CYS A 66 -3.10 -16.71 3.07
C CYS A 66 -4.34 -16.98 3.92
N LYS A 67 -5.47 -16.30 3.66
CA LYS A 67 -6.72 -16.57 4.38
C LYS A 67 -7.25 -17.98 4.11
N LEU A 68 -7.26 -18.39 2.85
CA LEU A 68 -7.80 -19.68 2.42
C LEU A 68 -7.00 -20.85 3.03
N PHE A 69 -5.67 -20.77 3.02
CA PHE A 69 -4.81 -21.86 3.45
C PHE A 69 -4.43 -21.81 4.92
N ILE A 70 -4.49 -20.64 5.58
CA ILE A 70 -4.04 -20.48 6.96
C ILE A 70 -5.22 -20.13 7.87
N ALA A 71 -5.89 -18.99 7.63
CA ALA A 71 -6.90 -18.49 8.56
C ALA A 71 -8.14 -19.37 8.65
N ILE A 72 -8.67 -19.83 7.50
CA ILE A 72 -9.90 -20.63 7.47
C ILE A 72 -9.70 -22.02 8.08
N PRO A 73 -8.64 -22.79 7.74
CA PRO A 73 -8.40 -24.07 8.38
C PRO A 73 -8.20 -23.96 9.89
N ILE A 74 -7.50 -22.91 10.36
CA ILE A 74 -7.36 -22.64 11.80
C ILE A 74 -8.72 -22.35 12.43
N ARG A 75 -9.58 -21.56 11.79
CA ARG A 75 -10.91 -21.23 12.32
C ARG A 75 -11.89 -22.41 12.31
N LEU A 76 -11.78 -23.32 11.36
CA LEU A 76 -12.68 -24.47 11.20
C LEU A 76 -12.23 -25.73 11.97
N PHE A 77 -10.92 -25.99 12.02
CA PHE A 77 -10.36 -27.24 12.58
C PHE A 77 -9.46 -27.02 13.79
N GLY A 78 -9.11 -25.77 14.11
CA GLY A 78 -8.29 -25.47 15.28
C GLY A 78 -9.07 -25.62 16.59
N PRO A 79 -8.41 -26.03 17.69
CA PRO A 79 -9.02 -25.96 19.02
C PRO A 79 -9.41 -24.52 19.34
N PHE A 80 -10.49 -24.31 20.12
CA PHE A 80 -11.03 -22.98 20.46
C PHE A 80 -9.99 -22.03 21.11
N ILE A 81 -8.89 -22.58 21.62
CA ILE A 81 -7.73 -21.85 22.18
C ILE A 81 -6.87 -21.19 21.06
N LEU A 82 -6.80 -21.78 19.87
CA LEU A 82 -6.07 -21.28 18.70
C LEU A 82 -6.83 -20.23 17.88
N TRP A 83 -8.11 -19.98 18.21
CA TRP A 83 -8.91 -18.88 17.65
C TRP A 83 -8.37 -17.50 18.03
N HIS A 84 -7.48 -17.45 19.02
CA HIS A 84 -6.74 -16.26 19.35
C HIS A 84 -5.67 -16.01 18.28
N GLU A 85 -6.05 -15.27 17.24
CA GLU A 85 -5.19 -14.82 16.11
C GLU A 85 -3.87 -14.14 16.53
N SER A 86 -3.64 -13.92 17.82
CA SER A 86 -2.53 -13.16 18.38
C SER A 86 -1.23 -13.94 18.56
N GLU A 87 -1.21 -15.28 18.46
CA GLU A 87 0.00 -16.04 18.83
C GLU A 87 0.88 -16.45 17.65
N ASN A 88 0.33 -16.58 16.43
CA ASN A 88 1.14 -16.92 15.27
C ASN A 88 1.72 -15.65 14.60
N PRO A 89 3.04 -15.42 14.68
CA PRO A 89 3.67 -14.22 14.14
C PRO A 89 3.52 -14.11 12.62
N ILE A 90 3.41 -15.22 11.91
CA ILE A 90 3.25 -15.26 10.44
C ILE A 90 1.86 -14.76 10.06
N THR A 91 0.81 -15.26 10.72
CA THR A 91 -0.57 -14.82 10.49
C THR A 91 -0.73 -13.33 10.79
N LEU A 92 -0.12 -12.87 11.88
CA LEU A 92 -0.10 -11.46 12.27
C LEU A 92 0.59 -10.59 11.21
N PHE A 93 1.77 -11.00 10.75
CA PHE A 93 2.52 -10.30 9.69
C PHE A 93 1.73 -10.22 8.38
N LEU A 94 1.10 -11.33 7.97
CA LEU A 94 0.30 -11.38 6.75
C LEU A 94 -0.96 -10.49 6.83
N PHE A 95 -1.60 -10.44 8.00
CA PHE A 95 -2.74 -9.55 8.22
C PHE A 95 -2.34 -8.08 8.13
N TYR A 96 -1.31 -7.67 8.87
CA TYR A 96 -0.87 -6.28 8.92
C TYR A 96 -0.20 -5.80 7.64
N SER A 97 0.58 -6.67 6.98
CA SER A 97 1.19 -6.33 5.70
C SER A 97 0.13 -5.88 4.71
N ASN A 98 -0.96 -6.64 4.58
CA ASN A 98 -2.05 -6.29 3.67
C ASN A 98 -2.77 -4.97 4.06
N VAL A 99 -3.05 -4.73 5.34
CA VAL A 99 -3.68 -3.46 5.80
C VAL A 99 -2.78 -2.26 5.48
N CYS A 100 -1.49 -2.38 5.79
CA CYS A 100 -0.50 -1.34 5.52
C CYS A 100 -0.32 -1.12 4.02
N PHE A 101 -0.21 -2.20 3.23
CA PHE A 101 -0.08 -2.12 1.78
C PHE A 101 -1.28 -1.41 1.15
N ARG A 102 -2.53 -1.76 1.50
CA ARG A 102 -3.72 -1.06 0.98
C ARG A 102 -3.73 0.43 1.30
N THR A 103 -3.33 0.77 2.52
CA THR A 103 -3.30 2.15 2.99
C THR A 103 -2.22 2.94 2.25
N PHE A 104 -0.98 2.44 2.23
CA PHE A 104 0.13 3.07 1.53
C PHE A 104 -0.13 3.22 0.04
N LEU A 105 -0.64 2.17 -0.59
CA LEU A 105 -0.82 2.12 -2.03
C LEU A 105 -1.80 3.19 -2.53
N SER A 106 -2.86 3.46 -1.77
CA SER A 106 -3.80 4.55 -2.08
C SER A 106 -3.10 5.91 -2.08
N HIS A 107 -2.23 6.15 -1.10
CA HIS A 107 -1.43 7.38 -1.01
C HIS A 107 -0.37 7.46 -2.11
N THR A 108 0.26 6.33 -2.45
CA THR A 108 1.25 6.26 -3.53
C THR A 108 0.62 6.54 -4.90
N ILE A 109 -0.60 6.04 -5.16
CA ILE A 109 -1.33 6.37 -6.40
C ILE A 109 -1.65 7.87 -6.44
N LEU A 110 -2.14 8.45 -5.34
CA LEU A 110 -2.44 9.88 -5.29
C LEU A 110 -1.19 10.73 -5.52
N LEU A 111 -0.06 10.33 -4.92
CA LEU A 111 1.25 10.93 -5.15
C LEU A 111 1.69 10.84 -6.60
N GLU A 112 1.62 9.66 -7.19
CA GLU A 112 2.01 9.42 -8.58
C GLU A 112 1.19 10.29 -9.53
N ARG A 113 -0.14 10.34 -9.33
CA ARG A 113 -1.03 11.21 -10.11
C ARG A 113 -0.73 12.68 -9.91
N THR A 114 -0.46 13.12 -8.68
CA THR A 114 -0.10 14.52 -8.40
C THR A 114 1.22 14.89 -9.04
N MET A 115 2.20 13.99 -9.06
CA MET A 115 3.47 14.23 -9.74
C MET A 115 3.29 14.27 -11.26
N ALA A 116 2.48 13.39 -11.81
CA ALA A 116 2.17 13.37 -13.24
C ALA A 116 1.44 14.65 -13.68
N THR A 117 0.50 15.17 -12.89
CA THR A 117 -0.24 16.41 -13.22
C THR A 117 0.62 17.65 -13.03
N VAL A 118 1.35 17.78 -11.92
CA VAL A 118 2.15 18.98 -11.62
C VAL A 118 3.43 19.04 -12.46
N PHE A 119 4.03 17.90 -12.81
CA PHE A 119 5.32 17.82 -13.48
C PHE A 119 5.27 17.11 -14.84
N ALA A 120 4.14 17.13 -15.55
CA ALA A 120 3.89 16.38 -16.79
C ALA A 120 5.10 16.32 -17.75
N ARG A 121 5.68 17.47 -18.13
CA ARG A 121 6.83 17.57 -19.06
C ARG A 121 8.09 16.83 -18.57
N LYS A 122 8.36 16.86 -17.26
CA LYS A 122 9.57 16.28 -16.67
C LYS A 122 9.34 14.84 -16.21
N TYR A 123 8.11 14.53 -15.81
CA TYR A 123 7.66 13.18 -15.47
C TYR A 123 7.77 12.26 -16.68
N GLU A 124 7.36 12.72 -17.86
CA GLU A 124 7.44 11.95 -19.11
C GLU A 124 8.89 11.64 -19.52
N LYS A 125 9.82 12.59 -19.30
CA LYS A 125 11.27 12.39 -19.53
C LYS A 125 11.93 11.54 -18.44
N SER A 126 11.40 11.56 -17.21
CA SER A 126 11.94 10.85 -16.06
C SER A 126 11.03 9.68 -15.69
N LYS A 127 10.95 8.67 -16.57
CA LYS A 127 10.28 7.37 -16.31
C LYS A 127 11.05 6.50 -15.30
N SER A 128 11.50 7.11 -14.21
CA SER A 128 12.46 6.47 -13.33
C SER A 128 11.80 5.40 -12.48
N LYS A 129 12.21 4.15 -12.70
CA LYS A 129 11.88 2.98 -11.88
C LYS A 129 12.30 3.15 -10.41
N ILE A 130 13.21 4.09 -10.13
CA ILE A 130 13.70 4.42 -8.79
C ILE A 130 12.56 4.82 -7.87
N PHE A 131 11.57 5.58 -8.35
CA PHE A 131 10.41 5.94 -7.53
C PHE A 131 9.68 4.69 -7.04
N SER A 132 9.44 3.74 -7.96
CA SER A 132 8.75 2.48 -7.68
C SER A 132 9.49 1.62 -6.65
N VAL A 133 10.82 1.54 -6.77
CA VAL A 133 11.66 0.81 -5.82
C VAL A 133 11.70 1.50 -4.46
N CYS A 134 11.89 2.82 -4.41
CA CYS A 134 11.98 3.57 -3.16
C CYS A 134 10.69 3.48 -2.34
N TRP A 135 9.52 3.67 -2.95
CA TRP A 135 8.26 3.59 -2.18
C TRP A 135 8.00 2.16 -1.70
N PHE A 136 8.31 1.14 -2.50
CA PHE A 136 8.11 -0.26 -2.11
C PHE A 136 8.98 -0.64 -0.92
N SER A 137 10.25 -0.22 -0.91
CA SER A 137 11.15 -0.42 0.22
C SER A 137 10.64 0.25 1.49
N ILE A 138 10.10 1.47 1.38
CA ILE A 138 9.51 2.18 2.52
C ILE A 138 8.27 1.45 3.03
N ALA A 139 7.40 0.99 2.14
CA ALA A 139 6.22 0.21 2.51
C ALA A 139 6.61 -1.07 3.27
N MET A 140 7.59 -1.82 2.77
CA MET A 140 8.11 -3.03 3.42
C MET A 140 8.75 -2.75 4.79
N PHE A 141 9.46 -1.63 4.92
CA PHE A 141 10.04 -1.20 6.19
C PHE A 141 8.94 -0.91 7.21
N VAL A 142 7.94 -0.12 6.85
CA VAL A 142 6.84 0.24 7.76
C VAL A 142 6.00 -0.98 8.17
N VAL A 143 5.74 -1.89 7.22
CA VAL A 143 5.09 -3.18 7.50
C VAL A 143 5.87 -3.97 8.56
N SER A 144 7.19 -4.08 8.38
CA SER A 144 8.07 -4.79 9.31
C SER A 144 8.08 -4.15 10.69
N CYS A 145 8.22 -2.83 10.77
CA CYS A 145 8.18 -2.09 12.03
C CYS A 145 6.85 -2.27 12.78
N ASN A 146 5.72 -2.26 12.05
CA ASN A 146 4.41 -2.49 12.65
C ASN A 146 4.26 -3.90 13.18
N ALA A 147 4.68 -4.92 12.41
CA ALA A 147 4.61 -6.31 12.84
C ALA A 147 5.45 -6.52 14.12
N ILE A 148 6.66 -5.96 14.18
CA ILE A 148 7.54 -6.03 15.35
C ILE A 148 6.91 -5.29 16.54
N SER A 149 6.40 -4.07 16.33
CA SER A 149 5.78 -3.27 17.40
C SER A 149 4.57 -3.98 18.02
N GLN A 150 3.76 -4.68 17.22
CA GLN A 150 2.61 -5.45 17.70
C GLN A 150 3.03 -6.72 18.46
N GLN A 151 4.12 -7.37 18.07
CA GLN A 151 4.66 -8.49 18.86
C GLN A 151 5.20 -8.03 20.22
N LEU A 152 5.87 -6.87 20.26
CA LEU A 152 6.42 -6.30 21.48
C LEU A 152 5.35 -5.74 22.41
N THR A 153 4.26 -5.19 21.86
CA THR A 153 3.20 -4.53 22.61
C THR A 153 1.98 -5.44 22.65
N LYS A 154 1.85 -6.29 23.66
CA LYS A 154 0.67 -7.16 23.85
C LYS A 154 -0.62 -6.33 23.77
N ARG A 155 -1.31 -6.44 22.63
CA ARG A 155 -2.72 -6.19 22.31
C ARG A 155 -3.35 -4.80 22.53
N GLU A 156 -2.85 -3.91 23.39
CA GLU A 156 -3.59 -2.67 23.71
C GLU A 156 -3.39 -1.48 22.75
N ASN A 157 -2.49 -1.57 21.76
CA ASN A 157 -2.10 -0.39 20.95
C ASN A 157 -2.17 -0.59 19.43
N GLY A 158 -3.07 -1.45 18.93
CA GLY A 158 -3.37 -1.61 17.50
C GLY A 158 -3.59 -0.27 16.78
N ALA A 159 -4.40 0.61 17.38
CA ALA A 159 -4.69 1.94 16.85
C ALA A 159 -3.46 2.86 16.81
N ARG A 160 -2.57 2.80 17.81
CA ARG A 160 -1.36 3.63 17.84
C ARG A 160 -0.38 3.25 16.72
N ALA A 161 -0.22 1.96 16.44
CA ALA A 161 0.62 1.52 15.31
C ALA A 161 0.07 2.01 13.97
N THR A 162 -1.26 1.96 13.77
CA THR A 162 -1.88 2.50 12.55
C THR A 162 -1.72 4.03 12.44
N VAL A 163 -1.84 4.77 13.56
CA VAL A 163 -1.61 6.21 13.60
C VAL A 163 -0.15 6.55 13.31
N VAL A 164 0.81 5.82 13.86
CA VAL A 164 2.25 6.00 13.56
C VAL A 164 2.55 5.69 12.08
N THR A 165 1.85 4.72 11.50
CA THR A 165 1.94 4.38 10.07
C THR A 165 1.40 5.50 9.18
N LEU A 166 0.26 6.07 9.56
CA LEU A 166 -0.34 7.22 8.88
C LEU A 166 0.53 8.48 9.03
N ALA A 167 1.05 8.74 10.24
CA ALA A 167 1.91 9.88 10.51
C ALA A 167 3.26 9.77 9.77
N SER A 168 3.87 8.58 9.74
CA SER A 168 5.12 8.36 9.02
C SER A 168 4.92 8.46 7.50
N SER A 169 3.86 7.87 6.95
CA SER A 169 3.53 8.00 5.53
C SER A 169 3.24 9.45 5.12
N TYR A 170 2.52 10.21 5.95
CA TYR A 170 2.23 11.63 5.74
C TYR A 170 3.49 12.51 5.84
N THR A 171 4.36 12.24 6.82
CA THR A 171 5.64 12.98 6.96
C THR A 171 6.52 12.74 5.74
N LEU A 172 6.58 11.50 5.27
CA LEU A 172 7.37 11.11 4.11
C LEU A 172 6.79 11.71 2.80
N PHE A 173 5.47 11.81 2.70
CA PHE A 173 4.78 12.57 1.67
C PHE A 173 5.23 14.04 1.66
N ILE A 174 5.22 14.71 2.81
CA ILE A 174 5.66 16.12 2.91
C ILE A 174 7.12 16.27 2.51
N LEU A 175 8.01 15.38 2.98
CA LEU A 175 9.43 15.42 2.65
C LEU A 175 9.68 15.22 1.15
N LEU A 176 9.00 14.26 0.52
CA LEU A 176 9.08 14.06 -0.93
C LEU A 176 8.57 15.28 -1.69
N LEU A 177 7.49 15.89 -1.22
CA LEU A 177 6.91 17.08 -1.85
C LEU A 177 7.85 18.28 -1.73
N GLN A 178 8.48 18.47 -0.56
CA GLN A 178 9.50 19.51 -0.35
C GLN A 178 10.76 19.27 -1.20
N TYR A 179 11.25 18.02 -1.24
CA TYR A 179 12.42 17.65 -2.07
C TYR A 179 12.15 17.92 -3.55
N ASN A 180 10.97 17.52 -4.05
CA ASN A 180 10.57 17.78 -5.42
C ASN A 180 10.37 19.28 -5.70
N LYS A 181 9.82 20.05 -4.75
CA LYS A 181 9.71 21.51 -4.85
C LYS A 181 11.08 22.19 -4.95
N LYS A 182 12.06 21.79 -4.14
CA LYS A 182 13.45 22.32 -4.23
C LYS A 182 14.07 22.02 -5.59
N LYS A 183 13.90 20.79 -6.08
CA LYS A 183 14.39 20.38 -7.40
C LYS A 183 13.69 21.11 -8.56
N LEU A 184 12.45 21.56 -8.36
CA LEU A 184 11.72 22.40 -9.31
C LEU A 184 12.29 23.82 -9.35
N ILE A 185 12.49 24.45 -8.20
CA ILE A 185 13.04 25.82 -8.11
C ILE A 185 14.41 25.86 -8.79
N ALA A 186 15.31 24.93 -8.44
CA ALA A 186 16.63 24.82 -9.06
C ALA A 186 16.59 24.58 -10.58
N ALA A 187 15.54 23.90 -11.08
CA ALA A 187 15.38 23.68 -12.52
C ALA A 187 14.87 24.92 -13.24
N LYS A 188 13.90 25.65 -12.66
CA LYS A 188 13.42 26.93 -13.21
C LYS A 188 14.53 27.98 -13.22
N GLU A 189 15.37 28.00 -12.20
CA GLU A 189 16.54 28.88 -12.16
C GLU A 189 17.54 28.56 -13.27
N LYS A 190 17.81 27.28 -13.55
CA LYS A 190 18.66 26.87 -14.68
C LYS A 190 18.10 27.28 -16.04
N GLU A 191 16.80 27.08 -16.26
CA GLU A 191 16.13 27.45 -17.51
C GLU A 191 16.17 28.97 -17.73
N LYS A 192 15.88 29.74 -16.68
CA LYS A 192 15.99 31.21 -16.70
C LYS A 192 17.43 31.69 -16.96
N PHE A 193 18.42 30.96 -16.48
CA PHE A 193 19.84 31.27 -16.69
C PHE A 193 20.29 30.96 -18.14
N GLU A 194 19.77 29.89 -18.75
CA GLU A 194 20.05 29.58 -20.16
C GLU A 194 19.40 30.59 -21.11
N ASP A 195 18.15 31.00 -20.86
CA ASP A 195 17.48 32.06 -21.63
C ASP A 195 18.24 33.39 -21.55
N TYR A 196 18.74 33.74 -20.37
CA TYR A 196 19.54 34.96 -20.18
C TYR A 196 20.85 34.92 -21.00
N LYS A 197 21.54 33.77 -20.99
CA LYS A 197 22.76 33.55 -21.79
C LYS A 197 22.51 33.59 -23.29
N LEU A 198 21.38 33.07 -23.76
CA LEU A 198 20.98 33.16 -25.17
C LEU A 198 20.76 34.62 -25.57
N THR A 199 20.09 35.39 -24.72
CA THR A 199 19.82 36.81 -24.96
C THR A 199 21.12 37.64 -25.04
N GLU A 200 22.09 37.39 -24.15
CA GLU A 200 23.42 38.02 -24.22
C GLU A 200 24.17 37.67 -25.51
N ARG A 201 24.10 36.41 -25.98
CA ARG A 201 24.75 36.02 -27.25
C ARG A 201 24.17 36.77 -28.44
N TYR A 202 22.85 36.93 -28.50
CA TYR A 202 22.22 37.67 -29.60
C TYR A 202 22.50 39.17 -29.54
N GLN A 203 22.65 39.74 -28.33
CA GLN A 203 23.02 41.15 -28.16
C GLN A 203 24.49 41.43 -28.49
N ALA A 204 25.39 40.48 -28.26
CA ALA A 204 26.81 40.60 -28.61
C ALA A 204 27.12 40.34 -30.10
N SER A 205 26.11 39.99 -30.91
CA SER A 205 26.25 39.69 -32.34
C SER A 205 25.89 40.87 -33.26
N PHE A 206 25.59 42.04 -32.68
CA PHE A 206 25.39 43.33 -33.37
C PHE A 206 26.50 44.29 -32.98
#